data_AF-A0A8H7KLY1-F1
#
_entry.id   AF-A0A8H7KLY1-F1
#
_cell.length_a   1.000
_cell.length_b   1.000
_cell.length_c   1.000
_cell.angle_alpha   90.00
_cell.angle_beta   90.00
_cell.angle_gamma   90.00
#
_symmetry.space_group_name_H-M   'P 1'
#
loop_
_entity.id
_entity.type
_entity.pdbx_description
1 polymer ?
#
loop_
_entity_poly.entity_id
_entity_poly.type
_entity_poly.pdbx_seq_one_letter_code
_entity_poly.pdbx_strand_id
1 'polypeptide(L)'
;MVIRNMHERNGQNNASPTVPSTPVEPAADPPYNGTSLGITTFTPRDGTTLGVTTFTRKTKSDNVPTSANSPKPLAVDPSCKNLTNIVMLLQPPLECATLTNLLDALEANSMFATSDPSPEFLEFLERIETADPQAFNETEDEDNLGSNWGHYQYTAGKLTLTSVIKTWASVGSPSYAIRLLAASLTTCNVARWLCRTHSVPPSCYLSDNYLAELAALLWSHWKAAGGPIMKGKDKYTEPEPPKDLAMQIEEDTNRTGNGPVNPLDALEPKVGGESGQSANTDTTMHDPQSAIPDTHDLDPQDHKKSISILHVPELKQYAKDQGLSFRNSATKSELVEMICTLPSAQIPSEDTIQGIVRKVS
;
A
#
# COMPACT_ATOMS: atom_id res chain seq x y z
N MET A 1 34.11 17.20 -40.31
CA MET A 1 35.54 16.85 -40.54
C MET A 1 36.38 18.05 -40.13
N VAL A 2 37.57 17.80 -39.59
CA VAL A 2 38.58 18.73 -39.04
C VAL A 2 38.52 18.92 -37.52
N ILE A 3 39.30 18.03 -36.89
CA ILE A 3 39.82 18.06 -35.52
C ILE A 3 40.91 19.13 -35.43
N ARG A 4 40.99 19.87 -34.31
CA ARG A 4 42.25 20.50 -33.90
C ARG A 4 42.39 20.50 -32.37
N ASN A 5 43.32 19.65 -31.92
CA ASN A 5 43.98 19.72 -30.63
C ASN A 5 44.80 21.02 -30.51
N MET A 6 44.86 21.59 -29.32
CA MET A 6 46.02 22.36 -28.87
C MET A 6 46.32 22.06 -27.39
N HIS A 7 47.54 21.57 -27.18
CA HIS A 7 48.22 21.40 -25.90
C HIS A 7 48.98 22.70 -25.54
N GLU A 8 49.10 22.89 -24.22
CA GLU A 8 50.24 23.47 -23.49
C GLU A 8 50.74 24.89 -23.77
N ARG A 9 50.74 25.71 -22.71
CA ARG A 9 51.85 26.62 -22.37
C ARG A 9 51.97 26.86 -20.87
N ASN A 10 53.06 26.31 -20.33
CA ASN A 10 54.04 26.86 -19.38
C ASN A 10 53.65 28.05 -18.48
N GLY A 11 53.90 27.87 -17.17
CA GLY A 11 53.78 28.90 -16.14
C GLY A 11 55.03 29.76 -15.91
N GLN A 12 54.92 30.68 -14.95
CA GLN A 12 56.01 31.13 -14.07
C GLN A 12 55.46 31.98 -12.91
N ASN A 13 55.91 31.59 -11.71
CA ASN A 13 56.37 32.41 -10.58
C ASN A 13 55.42 33.42 -9.89
N ASN A 14 55.16 33.18 -8.60
CA ASN A 14 55.58 34.15 -7.57
C ASN A 14 55.70 33.51 -6.18
N ALA A 15 56.78 33.91 -5.50
CA ALA A 15 57.25 33.40 -4.23
C ALA A 15 56.54 34.02 -3.01
N SER A 16 56.59 33.28 -1.90
CA SER A 16 56.04 33.54 -0.56
C SER A 16 56.57 34.80 0.15
N PRO A 17 55.92 35.17 1.26
CA PRO A 17 56.68 35.13 2.51
C PRO A 17 55.93 34.54 3.72
N THR A 18 56.75 33.99 4.61
CA THR A 18 56.52 33.32 5.89
C THR A 18 56.00 34.25 7.00
N VAL A 19 55.10 33.77 7.87
CA VAL A 19 54.83 34.31 9.22
C VAL A 19 54.34 33.18 10.17
N PRO A 20 54.32 33.34 11.51
CA PRO A 20 54.97 32.42 12.44
C PRO A 20 53.97 31.60 13.26
N SER A 21 54.44 30.47 13.78
CA SER A 21 53.69 29.61 14.70
C SER A 21 53.75 30.15 16.13
N THR A 22 52.59 30.38 16.73
CA THR A 22 52.40 30.50 18.19
C THR A 22 51.31 29.51 18.65
N PRO A 23 51.51 28.79 19.77
CA PRO A 23 50.57 27.80 20.26
C PRO A 23 49.45 28.46 21.06
N VAL A 24 48.19 28.15 20.74
CA VAL A 24 47.02 28.58 21.51
C VAL A 24 46.46 27.39 22.27
N GLU A 25 46.38 27.59 23.58
CA GLU A 25 45.82 26.78 24.65
C GLU A 25 44.30 26.56 24.48
N PRO A 26 43.74 25.39 24.84
CA PRO A 26 42.31 25.12 24.68
C PRO A 26 41.49 25.79 25.80
N ALA A 27 40.62 26.72 25.41
CA ALA A 27 39.62 27.32 26.29
C ALA A 27 38.54 26.30 26.66
N ALA A 28 38.22 26.25 27.95
CA ALA A 28 37.15 25.45 28.52
C ALA A 28 35.76 25.94 28.09
N ASP A 29 34.88 25.00 27.72
CA ASP A 29 33.47 25.27 27.44
C ASP A 29 32.70 25.64 28.72
N PRO A 30 31.77 26.61 28.67
CA PRO A 30 30.91 26.96 29.80
C PRO A 30 29.75 25.95 29.98
N PRO A 31 29.24 25.77 31.20
CA PRO A 31 28.15 24.85 31.48
C PRO A 31 26.81 25.37 30.93
N TYR A 32 26.16 24.55 30.09
CA TYR A 32 24.80 24.78 29.63
C TYR A 32 23.81 24.56 30.79
N ASN A 33 23.21 25.64 31.28
CA ASN A 33 22.05 25.60 32.17
C ASN A 33 20.81 25.20 31.36
N GLY A 34 20.39 23.94 31.50
CA GLY A 34 19.11 23.45 30.99
C GLY A 34 17.95 23.96 31.83
N THR A 35 17.15 24.87 31.27
CA THR A 35 15.86 25.29 31.83
C THR A 35 14.89 24.11 31.81
N SER A 36 14.54 23.60 32.99
CA SER A 36 13.51 22.58 33.19
C SER A 36 12.15 23.15 32.82
N LEU A 37 11.54 22.64 31.74
CA LEU A 37 10.11 22.80 31.48
C LEU A 37 9.35 21.82 32.37
N GLY A 38 8.53 22.37 33.27
CA GLY A 38 7.76 21.61 34.24
C GLY A 38 6.80 20.62 33.59
N ILE A 39 6.84 19.38 34.07
CA ILE A 39 5.86 18.34 33.76
C ILE A 39 4.61 18.63 34.60
N THR A 40 3.53 19.08 33.96
CA THR A 40 2.20 19.09 34.59
C THR A 40 1.60 17.69 34.49
N THR A 41 1.57 16.98 35.61
CA THR A 41 0.89 15.68 35.75
C THR A 41 -0.62 15.90 35.76
N PHE A 42 -1.31 15.47 34.70
CA PHE A 42 -2.75 15.25 34.73
C PHE A 42 -3.00 13.78 35.12
N THR A 43 -3.65 13.57 36.26
CA THR A 43 -4.23 12.26 36.63
C THR A 43 -5.62 12.16 36.01
N PRO A 44 -5.89 11.18 35.12
CA PRO A 44 -7.25 10.85 34.73
C PRO A 44 -7.93 10.15 35.91
N ARG A 45 -9.06 10.70 36.32
CA ARG A 45 -10.08 9.96 37.06
C ARG A 45 -10.74 9.04 36.01
N ASP A 46 -10.90 7.77 36.35
CA ASP A 46 -11.62 6.73 35.59
C ASP A 46 -10.78 5.87 34.63
N GLY A 47 -9.93 5.03 35.24
CA GLY A 47 -10.00 3.56 35.07
C GLY A 47 -9.80 2.91 33.69
N THR A 48 -9.44 3.65 32.64
CA THR A 48 -9.25 3.06 31.30
C THR A 48 -7.77 3.07 30.91
N THR A 49 -7.13 1.90 30.99
CA THR A 49 -5.72 1.71 30.63
C THR A 49 -5.55 1.71 29.11
N LEU A 50 -5.29 2.88 28.51
CA LEU A 50 -4.74 2.96 27.16
C LEU A 50 -3.24 2.71 27.23
N GLY A 51 -2.78 1.64 26.57
CA GLY A 51 -1.36 1.28 26.48
C GLY A 51 -0.59 2.28 25.62
N VAL A 52 -0.24 3.44 26.17
CA VAL A 52 0.70 4.38 25.55
C VAL A 52 2.10 3.78 25.62
N THR A 53 2.65 3.33 24.49
CA THR A 53 4.06 2.92 24.38
C THR A 53 4.93 4.17 24.46
N THR A 54 5.29 4.58 25.67
CA THR A 54 6.13 5.75 25.90
C THR A 54 7.60 5.35 25.68
N PHE A 55 8.23 5.84 24.60
CA PHE A 55 9.67 5.70 24.40
C PHE A 55 10.41 6.66 25.36
N THR A 56 10.86 6.15 26.49
CA THR A 56 11.75 6.91 27.38
C THR A 56 13.16 6.91 26.82
N ARG A 57 13.68 8.10 26.49
CA ARG A 57 15.08 8.30 26.08
C ARG A 57 15.99 8.15 27.29
N LYS A 58 16.52 6.94 27.51
CA LYS A 58 17.47 6.67 28.59
C LYS A 58 18.85 7.22 28.20
N THR A 59 19.39 8.11 29.02
CA THR A 59 20.75 8.64 28.88
C THR A 59 21.79 7.55 29.19
N LYS A 60 22.85 7.58 28.36
CA LYS A 60 24.04 6.75 28.27
C LYS A 60 24.44 5.97 29.53
N SER A 61 24.40 4.64 29.43
CA SER A 61 25.16 3.70 30.26
C SER A 61 25.70 2.61 29.34
N ASP A 62 27.03 2.49 29.27
CA ASP A 62 27.76 1.52 28.47
C ASP A 62 27.55 0.11 29.03
N ASN A 63 26.53 -0.57 28.53
CA ASN A 63 26.36 -2.03 28.55
C ASN A 63 25.30 -2.34 27.50
N VAL A 64 25.71 -2.74 26.30
CA VAL A 64 24.79 -3.14 25.21
C VAL A 64 24.08 -4.41 25.68
N PRO A 65 22.79 -4.36 26.04
CA PRO A 65 22.03 -5.58 26.29
C PRO A 65 21.82 -6.21 24.91
N THR A 66 22.20 -7.48 24.75
CA THR A 66 21.85 -8.26 23.57
C THR A 66 20.34 -8.17 23.36
N SER A 67 19.92 -7.40 22.36
CA SER A 67 18.55 -6.97 22.04
C SER A 67 17.70 -8.11 21.43
N ALA A 68 17.88 -9.34 21.90
CA ALA A 68 17.20 -10.52 21.35
C ALA A 68 15.78 -10.74 21.90
N ASN A 69 15.37 -9.98 22.93
CA ASN A 69 14.11 -10.21 23.66
C ASN A 69 13.11 -9.04 23.58
N SER A 70 13.24 -8.12 22.63
CA SER A 70 12.21 -7.08 22.46
C SER A 70 10.90 -7.70 21.97
N PRO A 71 9.76 -7.51 22.66
CA PRO A 71 8.49 -8.07 22.22
C PRO A 71 8.11 -7.54 20.83
N LYS A 72 7.42 -8.39 20.06
CA LYS A 72 6.85 -8.01 18.76
C LYS A 72 6.00 -6.76 18.91
N PRO A 73 6.09 -5.78 17.98
CA PRO A 73 5.21 -4.62 17.98
C PRO A 73 3.74 -5.05 17.94
N LEU A 74 2.93 -4.40 18.77
CA LEU A 74 1.47 -4.57 18.73
C LEU A 74 0.92 -3.91 17.46
N ALA A 75 -0.23 -4.40 17.01
CA ALA A 75 -1.00 -3.75 15.97
C ALA A 75 -1.32 -2.30 16.36
N VAL A 76 -1.17 -1.39 15.41
CA VAL A 76 -1.45 0.03 15.59
C VAL A 76 -2.96 0.24 15.69
N ASP A 77 -3.40 0.95 16.72
CA ASP A 77 -4.80 1.34 16.88
C ASP A 77 -5.25 2.29 15.75
N PRO A 78 -6.38 2.00 15.05
CA PRO A 78 -6.85 2.79 13.92
C PRO A 78 -7.51 4.13 14.30
N SER A 79 -7.28 4.70 15.49
CA SER A 79 -7.73 6.07 15.77
C SER A 79 -6.89 7.09 15.01
N CYS A 80 -7.51 8.03 14.27
CA CYS A 80 -6.78 9.11 13.57
C CYS A 80 -5.77 9.84 14.46
N LYS A 81 -6.12 10.12 15.72
CA LYS A 81 -5.21 10.76 16.70
C LYS A 81 -3.99 9.90 16.98
N ASN A 82 -4.17 8.59 17.13
CA ASN A 82 -3.08 7.66 17.33
C ASN A 82 -2.19 7.57 16.09
N LEU A 83 -2.79 7.46 14.90
CA LEU A 83 -2.06 7.43 13.63
C LEU A 83 -1.22 8.70 13.43
N THR A 84 -1.81 9.88 13.66
CA THR A 84 -1.09 11.16 13.58
C THR A 84 0.09 11.20 14.55
N ASN A 85 -0.10 10.77 15.80
CA ASN A 85 0.99 10.72 16.78
C ASN A 85 2.12 9.80 16.33
N ILE A 86 1.81 8.60 15.84
CA ILE A 86 2.82 7.64 15.36
C ILE A 86 3.58 8.23 14.17
N VAL A 87 2.86 8.79 13.20
CA VAL A 87 3.43 9.42 12.00
C VAL A 87 4.41 10.54 12.34
N MET A 88 4.09 11.36 13.35
CA MET A 88 5.00 12.41 13.84
C MET A 88 6.24 11.87 14.57
N LEU A 89 6.15 10.65 15.11
CA LEU A 89 7.23 9.99 15.84
C LEU A 89 8.11 9.09 14.96
N LEU A 90 7.70 8.81 13.71
CA LEU A 90 8.52 8.03 12.77
C LEU A 90 9.85 8.76 12.48
N GLN A 91 10.93 7.97 12.44
CA GLN A 91 12.28 8.44 12.15
C GLN A 91 12.88 7.63 10.98
N PRO A 92 13.50 8.27 9.98
CA PRO A 92 13.43 9.73 9.73
C PRO A 92 11.98 10.18 9.52
N PRO A 93 11.64 11.47 9.75
CA PRO A 93 10.31 11.95 9.47
C PRO A 93 10.01 11.66 8.00
N LEU A 94 8.96 10.88 7.73
CA LEU A 94 8.39 10.85 6.40
C LEU A 94 7.99 12.30 6.04
N GLU A 95 7.97 12.67 4.76
CA GLU A 95 7.32 13.92 4.36
C GLU A 95 5.80 13.76 4.57
N CYS A 96 5.39 13.99 5.82
CA CYS A 96 4.09 13.59 6.34
C CYS A 96 2.97 14.54 5.97
N ALA A 97 3.23 15.65 5.27
CA ALA A 97 2.21 16.66 4.99
C ALA A 97 0.98 16.04 4.28
N THR A 98 1.20 15.16 3.31
CA THR A 98 0.11 14.44 2.62
C THR A 98 -0.65 13.52 3.56
N LEU A 99 0.06 12.74 4.39
CA LEU A 99 -0.56 11.80 5.31
C LEU A 99 -1.33 12.50 6.44
N THR A 100 -0.78 13.58 7.02
CA THR A 100 -1.47 14.39 8.02
C THR A 100 -2.71 15.05 7.43
N ASN A 101 -2.62 15.67 6.25
CA ASN A 101 -3.78 16.26 5.58
C ASN A 101 -4.87 15.22 5.27
N LEU A 102 -4.46 14.01 4.87
CA LEU A 102 -5.38 12.89 4.65
C LEU A 102 -6.06 12.49 5.96
N LEU A 103 -5.32 12.26 7.05
CA LEU A 103 -5.87 11.88 8.34
C LEU A 103 -6.85 12.92 8.89
N ASP A 104 -6.51 14.21 8.80
CA ASP A 104 -7.39 15.31 9.20
C ASP A 104 -8.69 15.31 8.39
N ALA A 105 -8.60 15.08 7.07
CA ALA A 105 -9.78 15.02 6.20
C ALA A 105 -10.66 13.79 6.50
N LEU A 106 -10.06 12.63 6.77
CA LEU A 106 -10.78 11.40 7.12
C LEU A 106 -11.46 11.50 8.49
N GLU A 107 -10.81 12.11 9.49
CA GLU A 107 -11.40 12.37 10.81
C GLU A 107 -12.57 13.35 10.71
N ALA A 108 -12.39 14.42 9.95
CA ALA A 108 -13.41 15.44 9.73
C ALA A 108 -14.65 14.94 8.98
N ASN A 109 -14.49 13.94 8.11
CA ASN A 109 -15.52 13.50 7.17
C ASN A 109 -15.73 11.98 7.23
N SER A 110 -15.88 11.43 8.43
CA SER A 110 -15.99 9.99 8.67
C SER A 110 -17.17 9.30 7.96
N MET A 111 -18.18 10.08 7.56
CA MET A 111 -19.39 9.62 6.87
C MET A 111 -19.28 9.66 5.34
N PHE A 112 -18.17 10.13 4.77
CA PHE A 112 -17.99 10.25 3.32
C PHE A 112 -17.72 8.88 2.68
N ALA A 113 -18.79 8.12 2.43
CA ALA A 113 -18.75 6.82 1.77
C ALA A 113 -19.35 6.91 0.36
N THR A 114 -18.76 6.16 -0.58
CA THR A 114 -19.26 6.08 -1.97
C THR A 114 -19.91 4.74 -2.30
N SER A 115 -19.45 3.67 -1.67
CA SER A 115 -19.91 2.29 -1.88
C SER A 115 -19.29 1.37 -0.82
N ASP A 116 -19.62 0.09 -0.88
CA ASP A 116 -18.82 -0.95 -0.22
C ASP A 116 -17.42 -1.05 -0.86
N PRO A 117 -16.38 -1.45 -0.09
CA PRO A 117 -15.04 -1.68 -0.64
C PRO A 117 -15.04 -2.83 -1.64
N SER A 118 -14.11 -2.80 -2.61
CA SER A 118 -13.99 -3.90 -3.56
C SER A 118 -13.43 -5.16 -2.89
N PRO A 119 -13.76 -6.36 -3.41
CA PRO A 119 -13.20 -7.62 -2.89
C PRO A 119 -11.67 -7.63 -2.89
N GLU A 120 -11.04 -7.14 -3.96
CA GLU A 120 -9.58 -7.08 -4.09
C GLU A 120 -8.96 -6.13 -3.06
N PHE A 121 -9.65 -5.05 -2.70
CA PHE A 121 -9.21 -4.15 -1.63
C PHE A 121 -9.29 -4.82 -0.26
N LEU A 122 -10.36 -5.58 0.02
CA LEU A 122 -10.52 -6.30 1.30
C LEU A 122 -9.45 -7.38 1.47
N GLU A 123 -9.19 -8.16 0.42
CA GLU A 123 -8.14 -9.18 0.39
C GLU A 123 -6.74 -8.56 0.57
N PHE A 124 -6.50 -7.42 -0.09
CA PHE A 124 -5.28 -6.63 0.11
C PHE A 124 -5.13 -6.14 1.55
N LEU A 125 -6.20 -5.60 2.14
CA LEU A 125 -6.21 -5.10 3.52
C LEU A 125 -5.99 -6.24 4.53
N GLU A 126 -6.69 -7.35 4.38
CA GLU A 126 -6.59 -8.51 5.27
C GLU A 126 -5.16 -9.07 5.29
N ARG A 127 -4.52 -9.18 4.12
CA ARG A 127 -3.12 -9.61 4.02
C ARG A 127 -2.15 -8.71 4.80
N ILE A 128 -2.34 -7.39 4.76
CA ILE A 128 -1.47 -6.46 5.48
C ILE A 128 -1.79 -6.50 6.99
N GLU A 129 -3.06 -6.56 7.37
CA GLU A 129 -3.49 -6.61 8.78
C GLU A 129 -3.05 -7.89 9.50
N THR A 130 -3.07 -9.02 8.80
CA THR A 130 -2.76 -10.35 9.37
C THR A 130 -1.31 -10.76 9.20
N ALA A 131 -0.48 -9.91 8.57
CA ALA A 131 0.93 -10.20 8.34
C ALA A 131 1.68 -10.49 9.65
N ASP A 132 2.24 -11.69 9.76
CA ASP A 132 3.01 -12.10 10.93
C ASP A 132 4.50 -12.24 10.61
N PRO A 133 5.39 -11.38 11.13
CA PRO A 133 6.83 -11.52 10.95
C PRO A 133 7.40 -12.83 11.50
N GLN A 134 6.71 -13.51 12.41
CA GLN A 134 7.17 -14.79 12.95
C GLN A 134 6.79 -16.00 12.08
N ALA A 135 5.84 -15.84 11.16
CA ALA A 135 5.43 -16.92 10.27
C ALA A 135 6.46 -17.17 9.15
N PHE A 136 7.34 -16.20 8.87
CA PHE A 136 8.34 -16.29 7.82
C PHE A 136 9.65 -16.87 8.37
N ASN A 137 10.19 -17.86 7.66
CA ASN A 137 11.51 -18.39 7.97
C ASN A 137 12.57 -17.40 7.45
N GLU A 138 13.35 -16.82 8.35
CA GLU A 138 14.38 -15.82 8.04
C GLU A 138 15.40 -16.28 6.99
N THR A 139 15.56 -17.58 6.81
CA THR A 139 16.53 -18.15 5.87
C THR A 139 16.00 -18.34 4.45
N GLU A 140 14.71 -18.09 4.23
CA GLU A 140 14.02 -18.52 3.02
C GLU A 140 13.37 -17.38 2.22
N ASP A 141 13.29 -16.16 2.75
CA ASP A 141 12.52 -15.10 2.12
C ASP A 141 13.16 -13.72 2.32
N GLU A 142 14.12 -13.38 1.47
CA GLU A 142 14.84 -12.09 1.47
C GLU A 142 13.90 -10.88 1.33
N ASP A 143 12.73 -11.07 0.72
CA ASP A 143 11.71 -10.03 0.54
C ASP A 143 10.99 -9.72 1.87
N ASN A 144 11.11 -10.59 2.88
CA ASN A 144 10.47 -10.48 4.19
C ASN A 144 11.46 -10.31 5.36
N LEU A 145 12.71 -9.90 5.08
CA LEU A 145 13.72 -9.67 6.12
C LEU A 145 13.92 -8.20 6.43
N GLY A 146 14.00 -7.86 7.72
CA GLY A 146 14.51 -6.58 8.19
C GLY A 146 13.89 -5.37 7.51
N SER A 147 14.70 -4.67 6.70
CA SER A 147 14.30 -3.43 6.00
C SER A 147 13.41 -3.67 4.79
N ASN A 148 13.38 -4.90 4.28
CA ASN A 148 12.55 -5.29 3.15
C ASN A 148 11.13 -5.69 3.59
N TRP A 149 10.92 -5.91 4.89
CA TRP A 149 9.60 -6.21 5.45
C TRP A 149 8.54 -5.22 4.94
N GLY A 150 7.42 -5.78 4.50
CA GLY A 150 6.37 -5.06 3.79
C GLY A 150 6.33 -5.39 2.30
N HIS A 151 7.45 -5.74 1.66
CA HIS A 151 7.45 -5.98 0.20
C HIS A 151 6.38 -7.00 -0.21
N TYR A 152 6.40 -8.20 0.37
CA TYR A 152 5.37 -9.22 0.14
C TYR A 152 3.96 -8.72 0.45
N GLN A 153 3.78 -8.01 1.57
CA GLN A 153 2.48 -7.49 2.00
C GLN A 153 1.90 -6.48 1.00
N TYR A 154 2.74 -5.78 0.22
CA TYR A 154 2.31 -4.80 -0.77
C TYR A 154 2.32 -5.32 -2.22
N THR A 155 2.97 -6.45 -2.53
CA THR A 155 3.15 -6.91 -3.93
C THR A 155 2.64 -8.31 -4.24
N ALA A 156 2.43 -9.16 -3.24
CA ALA A 156 1.94 -10.53 -3.45
C ALA A 156 0.56 -10.54 -4.15
N GLY A 157 0.28 -11.63 -4.86
CA GLY A 157 -1.06 -11.86 -5.41
C GLY A 157 -1.46 -10.96 -6.59
N LYS A 158 -0.54 -10.17 -7.17
CA LYS A 158 -0.83 -9.04 -8.10
C LYS A 158 -1.73 -7.94 -7.52
N LEU A 159 -1.98 -8.02 -6.22
CA LEU A 159 -2.69 -7.01 -5.46
C LEU A 159 -1.64 -6.01 -4.97
N THR A 160 -1.39 -5.01 -5.81
CA THR A 160 -0.50 -3.88 -5.53
C THR A 160 -1.33 -2.66 -5.16
N LEU A 161 -0.70 -1.66 -4.54
CA LEU A 161 -1.37 -0.39 -4.21
C LEU A 161 -2.14 0.20 -5.40
N THR A 162 -1.51 0.23 -6.57
CA THR A 162 -2.10 0.79 -7.80
C THR A 162 -3.12 -0.13 -8.46
N SER A 163 -3.01 -1.45 -8.26
CA SER A 163 -4.00 -2.39 -8.82
C SER A 163 -5.26 -2.48 -7.98
N VAL A 164 -5.21 -2.20 -6.67
CA VAL A 164 -6.38 -2.29 -5.76
C VAL A 164 -7.01 -0.91 -5.49
N ILE A 165 -6.22 0.15 -5.32
CA ILE A 165 -6.71 1.50 -5.05
C ILE A 165 -6.86 2.25 -6.37
N LYS A 166 -7.82 1.82 -7.21
CA LYS A 166 -8.07 2.46 -8.53
C LYS A 166 -8.87 3.75 -8.41
N THR A 167 -9.80 3.78 -7.45
CA THR A 167 -10.71 4.89 -7.19
C THR A 167 -11.09 4.91 -5.70
N TRP A 168 -11.72 5.98 -5.24
CA TRP A 168 -12.26 6.01 -3.88
C TRP A 168 -13.38 4.97 -3.66
N ALA A 169 -14.16 4.65 -4.69
CA ALA A 169 -15.17 3.60 -4.64
C ALA A 169 -14.58 2.22 -4.34
N SER A 170 -13.36 1.94 -4.77
CA SER A 170 -12.65 0.70 -4.43
C SER A 170 -12.35 0.59 -2.93
N VAL A 171 -12.12 1.72 -2.25
CA VAL A 171 -11.86 1.80 -0.80
C VAL A 171 -13.17 1.84 0.00
N GLY A 172 -14.22 2.43 -0.58
CA GLY A 172 -15.58 2.46 -0.05
C GLY A 172 -15.82 3.54 0.99
N SER A 173 -15.03 3.58 2.07
CA SER A 173 -15.24 4.52 3.19
C SER A 173 -13.96 4.95 3.92
N PRO A 174 -14.01 6.04 4.72
CA PRO A 174 -12.89 6.50 5.54
C PRO A 174 -12.42 5.45 6.54
N SER A 175 -13.34 4.65 7.09
CA SER A 175 -13.04 3.59 8.04
C SER A 175 -12.05 2.56 7.46
N TYR A 176 -12.27 2.14 6.21
CA TYR A 176 -11.38 1.21 5.52
C TYR A 176 -10.03 1.83 5.18
N ALA A 177 -10.01 3.10 4.76
CA ALA A 177 -8.77 3.83 4.51
C ALA A 177 -7.91 3.93 5.80
N ILE A 178 -8.55 4.27 6.92
CA ILE A 178 -7.90 4.38 8.24
C ILE A 178 -7.35 3.03 8.70
N ARG A 179 -8.11 1.94 8.53
CA ARG A 179 -7.63 0.57 8.82
C ARG A 179 -6.39 0.22 8.00
N LEU A 180 -6.40 0.51 6.70
CA LEU A 180 -5.25 0.27 5.83
C LEU A 180 -4.01 1.09 6.24
N LEU A 181 -4.20 2.35 6.64
CA LEU A 181 -3.13 3.18 7.18
C LEU A 181 -2.57 2.63 8.50
N ALA A 182 -3.43 2.16 9.40
CA ALA A 182 -3.02 1.53 10.66
C ALA A 182 -2.23 0.23 10.43
N ALA A 183 -2.71 -0.62 9.52
CA ALA A 183 -2.01 -1.83 9.11
C ALA A 183 -0.63 -1.50 8.51
N SER A 184 -0.56 -0.50 7.65
CA SER A 184 0.68 -0.02 7.03
C SER A 184 1.69 0.52 8.05
N LEU A 185 1.22 1.28 9.04
CA LEU A 185 2.06 1.76 10.15
C LEU A 185 2.54 0.61 11.05
N THR A 186 1.72 -0.43 11.22
CA THR A 186 2.13 -1.66 11.91
C THR A 186 3.28 -2.33 11.16
N THR A 187 3.18 -2.47 9.84
CA THR A 187 4.25 -2.97 8.97
C THR A 187 5.54 -2.16 9.12
N CYS A 188 5.44 -0.83 9.15
CA CYS A 188 6.58 0.07 9.38
C CYS A 188 7.26 -0.13 10.75
N ASN A 189 6.47 -0.38 11.79
CA ASN A 189 6.98 -0.66 13.13
C ASN A 189 7.65 -2.04 13.21
N VAL A 190 7.09 -3.04 12.53
CA VAL A 190 7.65 -4.39 12.44
C VAL A 190 8.99 -4.37 11.70
N ALA A 191 9.11 -3.69 10.56
CA ALA A 191 10.37 -3.57 9.82
C ALA A 191 11.49 -2.98 10.71
N ARG A 192 11.17 -1.92 11.46
CA ARG A 192 12.10 -1.31 12.45
C ARG A 192 12.45 -2.24 13.60
N TRP A 193 11.50 -3.03 14.07
CA TRP A 193 11.73 -4.02 15.11
C TRP A 193 12.66 -5.14 14.61
N LEU A 194 12.38 -5.72 13.44
CA LEU A 194 13.24 -6.74 12.80
C LEU A 194 14.67 -6.23 12.65
N CYS A 195 14.87 -5.03 12.08
CA CYS A 195 16.21 -4.47 11.91
C CYS A 195 16.96 -4.27 13.24
N ARG A 196 16.26 -3.87 14.30
CA ARG A 196 16.85 -3.73 15.64
C ARG A 196 17.26 -5.09 16.22
N THR A 197 16.44 -6.12 16.03
CA THR A 197 16.74 -7.49 16.46
C THR A 197 17.99 -8.04 15.77
N HIS A 198 18.16 -7.75 14.47
CA HIS A 198 19.31 -8.24 13.68
C HIS A 198 20.54 -7.31 13.71
N SER A 199 20.50 -6.19 14.46
CA SER A 199 21.62 -5.24 14.61
C SER A 199 22.17 -4.64 13.30
N VAL A 200 21.36 -4.59 12.24
CA VAL A 200 21.73 -3.95 10.97
C VAL A 200 20.94 -2.65 10.85
N PRO A 201 21.57 -1.47 10.98
CA PRO A 201 20.91 -0.20 10.73
C PRO A 201 20.70 -0.04 9.22
N PRO A 202 19.46 -0.06 8.71
CA PRO A 202 19.23 0.10 7.29
C PRO A 202 19.32 1.57 6.89
N SER A 203 19.68 1.83 5.64
CA SER A 203 19.65 3.18 5.06
C SER A 203 18.22 3.67 4.77
N CYS A 204 17.29 2.73 4.53
CA CYS A 204 15.88 2.99 4.30
C CYS A 204 15.02 1.75 4.65
N TYR A 205 13.72 1.96 4.83
CA TYR A 205 12.75 0.88 5.02
C TYR A 205 11.78 0.84 3.83
N LEU A 206 11.60 -0.31 3.19
CA LEU A 206 10.66 -0.42 2.07
C LEU A 206 9.22 -0.11 2.49
N SER A 207 8.84 -0.53 3.70
CA SER A 207 7.54 -0.21 4.30
C SER A 207 7.23 1.28 4.35
N ASP A 208 8.24 2.13 4.57
CA ASP A 208 8.06 3.58 4.63
C ASP A 208 7.74 4.14 3.24
N ASN A 209 8.41 3.63 2.19
CA ASN A 209 8.13 4.01 0.81
C ASN A 209 6.70 3.62 0.41
N TYR A 210 6.26 2.41 0.78
CA TYR A 210 4.89 1.97 0.54
C TYR A 210 3.86 2.81 1.29
N LEU A 211 4.12 3.18 2.54
CA LEU A 211 3.23 4.06 3.30
C LEU A 211 3.10 5.44 2.63
N ALA A 212 4.21 6.00 2.13
CA ALA A 212 4.20 7.28 1.42
C ALA A 212 3.38 7.20 0.11
N GLU A 213 3.58 6.14 -0.68
CA GLU A 213 2.82 5.89 -1.90
C GLU A 213 1.32 5.68 -1.62
N LEU A 214 1.00 4.87 -0.61
CA LEU A 214 -0.36 4.63 -0.14
C LEU A 214 -1.06 5.94 0.24
N ALA A 215 -0.40 6.79 1.05
CA ALA A 215 -0.96 8.07 1.46
C ALA A 215 -1.22 8.99 0.26
N ALA A 216 -0.29 9.03 -0.71
CA ALA A 216 -0.44 9.81 -1.92
C ALA A 216 -1.61 9.31 -2.80
N LEU A 217 -1.75 7.99 -2.97
CA LEU A 217 -2.85 7.39 -3.73
C LEU A 217 -4.21 7.65 -3.07
N LEU A 218 -4.34 7.35 -1.77
CA LEU A 218 -5.57 7.60 -1.03
C LEU A 218 -5.97 9.07 -1.08
N TRP A 219 -5.01 9.99 -0.88
CA TRP A 219 -5.27 11.43 -0.96
C TRP A 219 -5.69 11.88 -2.36
N SER A 220 -5.07 11.34 -3.41
CA SER A 220 -5.44 11.62 -4.79
C SER A 220 -6.88 11.19 -5.08
N HIS A 221 -7.24 9.95 -4.72
CA HIS A 221 -8.56 9.40 -4.96
C HIS A 221 -9.65 10.03 -4.09
N TRP A 222 -9.35 10.37 -2.84
CA TRP A 222 -10.22 11.15 -1.95
C TRP A 222 -10.66 12.45 -2.63
N LYS A 223 -9.69 13.24 -3.11
CA LYS A 223 -9.96 14.52 -3.78
C LYS A 223 -10.73 14.32 -5.08
N ALA A 224 -10.38 13.32 -5.87
CA ALA A 224 -11.06 13.02 -7.13
C ALA A 224 -12.53 12.64 -6.93
N ALA A 225 -12.87 12.02 -5.80
CA ALA A 225 -14.24 11.70 -5.43
C ALA A 225 -15.04 12.90 -4.90
N GLY A 226 -14.43 14.09 -4.79
CA GLY A 226 -15.07 15.26 -4.16
C GLY A 226 -15.01 15.24 -2.64
N GLY A 227 -14.11 14.44 -2.05
CA GLY A 227 -13.89 14.38 -0.61
C GLY A 227 -13.62 15.78 -0.03
N PRO A 228 -14.36 16.23 0.99
CA PRO A 228 -14.19 17.57 1.52
C PRO A 228 -12.77 17.78 2.04
N ILE A 229 -12.15 18.86 1.58
CA ILE A 229 -10.86 19.32 2.09
C ILE A 229 -11.18 20.42 3.09
N MET A 230 -10.71 20.30 4.33
CA MET A 230 -10.79 21.36 5.33
C MET A 230 -10.00 22.59 4.83
N LYS A 231 -10.62 23.43 4.00
CA LYS A 231 -10.14 24.77 3.70
C LYS A 231 -10.52 25.62 4.90
N GLY A 232 -9.50 26.05 5.65
CA GLY A 232 -9.62 26.49 7.04
C GLY A 232 -10.80 27.42 7.34
N LYS A 233 -11.48 27.16 8.46
CA LYS A 233 -12.29 28.08 9.30
C LYS A 233 -13.18 29.14 8.64
N ASP A 234 -13.47 29.08 7.35
CA ASP A 234 -14.55 29.87 6.78
C ASP A 234 -15.85 29.20 7.20
N LYS A 235 -16.56 29.87 8.11
CA LYS A 235 -17.87 29.48 8.62
C LYS A 235 -18.70 28.94 7.46
N TYR A 236 -19.07 27.67 7.55
CA TYR A 236 -20.09 27.07 6.70
C TYR A 236 -21.35 27.92 6.87
N THR A 237 -21.59 28.80 5.91
CA THR A 237 -22.86 29.52 5.82
C THR A 237 -23.78 28.53 5.14
N GLU A 238 -24.61 27.90 5.96
CA GLU A 238 -25.72 27.07 5.51
C GLU A 238 -26.42 27.78 4.33
N PRO A 239 -26.58 27.12 3.16
CA PRO A 239 -27.29 27.73 2.06
C PRO A 239 -28.73 28.00 2.53
N GLU A 240 -29.09 29.28 2.69
CA GLU A 240 -30.45 29.66 3.04
C GLU A 240 -31.42 28.98 2.07
N PRO A 241 -32.51 28.35 2.57
CA PRO A 241 -33.56 27.86 1.70
C PRO A 241 -34.13 29.05 0.90
N PRO A 242 -34.54 28.86 -0.37
CA PRO A 242 -35.08 29.93 -1.19
C PRO A 242 -36.28 30.59 -0.51
N LYS A 243 -36.07 31.77 0.07
CA LYS A 243 -37.14 32.71 0.41
C LYS A 243 -37.51 33.42 -0.88
N ASP A 244 -38.40 32.82 -1.65
CA ASP A 244 -39.34 33.53 -2.53
C ASP A 244 -40.21 32.52 -3.27
N LEU A 245 -41.33 32.15 -2.64
CA LEU A 245 -42.60 31.79 -3.30
C LEU A 245 -43.68 31.61 -2.20
N ALA A 246 -43.94 32.68 -1.47
CA ALA A 246 -45.17 32.85 -0.71
C ALA A 246 -45.97 33.97 -1.38
N MET A 247 -46.71 33.64 -2.43
CA MET A 247 -47.83 34.47 -2.87
C MET A 247 -48.90 33.62 -3.57
N GLN A 248 -50.03 33.52 -2.86
CA GLN A 248 -51.40 33.33 -3.33
C GLN A 248 -51.78 31.97 -3.94
N ILE A 249 -52.65 31.25 -3.22
CA ILE A 249 -54.00 30.87 -3.66
C ILE A 249 -54.83 30.60 -2.39
N GLU A 250 -55.75 31.53 -2.07
CA GLU A 250 -56.99 31.25 -1.31
C GLU A 250 -58.00 30.70 -2.33
N GLU A 251 -58.49 29.48 -2.10
CA GLU A 251 -59.81 29.18 -1.51
C GLU A 251 -60.94 29.27 -2.54
N ASP A 252 -61.40 28.11 -3.02
CA ASP A 252 -62.81 27.98 -3.35
C ASP A 252 -63.33 26.55 -3.12
N THR A 253 -64.48 26.54 -2.46
CA THR A 253 -65.17 25.43 -1.79
C THR A 253 -65.79 24.33 -2.67
N ASN A 254 -65.90 23.14 -2.07
CA ASN A 254 -66.99 22.16 -2.19
C ASN A 254 -67.34 21.52 -3.56
N ARG A 255 -67.10 20.20 -3.68
CA ARG A 255 -68.22 19.27 -3.93
C ARG A 255 -67.92 17.80 -3.62
N THR A 256 -68.83 17.27 -2.79
CA THR A 256 -69.17 15.91 -2.41
C THR A 256 -69.23 14.91 -3.57
N GLY A 257 -68.86 13.64 -3.32
CA GLY A 257 -69.17 12.55 -4.25
C GLY A 257 -68.64 11.19 -3.85
N ASN A 258 -69.48 10.41 -3.17
CA ASN A 258 -69.29 9.01 -2.77
C ASN A 258 -68.81 8.06 -3.87
N GLY A 259 -67.93 7.13 -3.48
CA GLY A 259 -68.25 5.70 -3.52
C GLY A 259 -67.81 4.87 -4.73
N PRO A 260 -67.71 3.53 -4.55
CA PRO A 260 -66.66 2.67 -5.11
C PRO A 260 -67.18 1.66 -6.14
N VAL A 261 -66.29 1.05 -6.94
CA VAL A 261 -66.36 -0.37 -7.37
C VAL A 261 -65.11 -0.78 -8.19
N ASN A 262 -64.43 -1.85 -7.74
CA ASN A 262 -63.76 -2.84 -8.60
C ASN A 262 -64.84 -3.78 -9.19
N PRO A 263 -64.66 -4.34 -10.40
CA PRO A 263 -64.10 -5.70 -10.53
C PRO A 263 -63.28 -5.92 -11.83
N LEU A 264 -62.21 -6.72 -11.77
CA LEU A 264 -62.14 -8.12 -12.26
C LEU A 264 -62.35 -8.30 -13.78
N ASP A 265 -61.27 -8.59 -14.50
CA ASP A 265 -61.18 -9.49 -15.67
C ASP A 265 -59.68 -9.61 -16.03
N ALA A 266 -59.01 -10.75 -15.80
CA ALA A 266 -59.07 -11.99 -16.57
C ALA A 266 -58.71 -11.79 -18.05
N LEU A 267 -57.54 -12.29 -18.47
CA LEU A 267 -57.31 -13.07 -19.70
C LEU A 267 -55.81 -13.40 -19.86
N GLU A 268 -55.47 -14.67 -19.66
CA GLU A 268 -54.36 -15.35 -20.34
C GLU A 268 -54.69 -15.49 -21.85
N PRO A 269 -53.70 -15.73 -22.74
CA PRO A 269 -53.39 -17.11 -23.15
C PRO A 269 -51.88 -17.40 -23.33
N LYS A 270 -51.37 -18.59 -22.96
CA LYS A 270 -51.24 -19.84 -23.78
C LYS A 270 -50.23 -19.71 -24.94
N VAL A 271 -48.99 -20.21 -24.80
CA VAL A 271 -48.50 -21.58 -25.10
C VAL A 271 -48.67 -22.02 -26.56
N GLY A 272 -47.53 -22.34 -27.20
CA GLY A 272 -47.34 -23.07 -28.46
C GLY A 272 -46.07 -22.56 -29.14
N GLY A 273 -45.04 -23.35 -29.48
CA GLY A 273 -44.95 -24.79 -29.72
C GLY A 273 -44.37 -25.02 -31.12
N GLU A 274 -43.33 -25.85 -31.19
CA GLU A 274 -42.91 -26.67 -32.34
C GLU A 274 -41.91 -26.12 -33.39
N SER A 275 -40.69 -26.66 -33.27
CA SER A 275 -39.95 -27.45 -34.27
C SER A 275 -40.34 -27.37 -35.75
N GLY A 276 -39.33 -27.11 -36.59
CA GLY A 276 -39.34 -27.42 -38.02
C GLY A 276 -37.92 -27.66 -38.54
N GLN A 277 -37.69 -28.88 -39.02
CA GLN A 277 -36.43 -29.43 -39.53
C GLN A 277 -36.05 -28.93 -40.95
N SER A 278 -34.73 -28.91 -41.19
CA SER A 278 -34.01 -29.46 -42.36
C SER A 278 -34.28 -28.95 -43.78
N ALA A 279 -33.24 -28.43 -44.45
CA ALA A 279 -32.83 -28.90 -45.77
C ALA A 279 -31.41 -28.44 -46.14
N ASN A 280 -30.67 -29.38 -46.74
CA ASN A 280 -29.28 -29.33 -47.20
C ASN A 280 -29.02 -28.37 -48.36
N THR A 281 -27.76 -27.89 -48.46
CA THR A 281 -26.90 -27.91 -49.67
C THR A 281 -25.46 -27.71 -49.14
N ASP A 282 -24.62 -28.74 -49.10
CA ASP A 282 -23.74 -29.21 -50.19
C ASP A 282 -23.00 -28.06 -50.87
N THR A 283 -21.67 -27.97 -50.68
CA THR A 283 -20.66 -27.45 -51.63
C THR A 283 -19.28 -27.26 -50.96
N THR A 284 -18.33 -28.06 -51.44
CA THR A 284 -16.88 -27.79 -51.55
C THR A 284 -15.95 -28.14 -50.40
N MET A 285 -15.17 -29.18 -50.67
CA MET A 285 -13.88 -29.48 -50.04
C MET A 285 -12.90 -28.33 -50.21
N HIS A 286 -12.31 -27.89 -49.10
CA HIS A 286 -10.99 -27.27 -49.09
C HIS A 286 -10.23 -27.75 -47.85
N ASP A 287 -9.07 -28.36 -48.09
CA ASP A 287 -8.03 -28.62 -47.09
C ASP A 287 -7.78 -27.39 -46.21
N PRO A 288 -7.70 -27.54 -44.88
CA PRO A 288 -6.86 -26.70 -44.07
C PRO A 288 -5.57 -27.46 -43.76
N GLN A 289 -4.50 -27.02 -44.41
CA GLN A 289 -3.14 -27.24 -43.93
C GLN A 289 -3.08 -27.01 -42.42
N SER A 290 -2.46 -27.97 -41.75
CA SER A 290 -1.99 -27.94 -40.38
C SER A 290 -1.31 -26.61 -40.04
N ALA A 291 -2.06 -25.66 -39.49
CA ALA A 291 -1.51 -24.52 -38.76
C ALA A 291 -1.07 -25.04 -37.39
N ILE A 292 0.22 -25.32 -37.27
CA ILE A 292 0.88 -25.36 -35.96
C ILE A 292 0.66 -23.95 -35.38
N PRO A 293 0.07 -23.79 -34.19
CA PRO A 293 0.02 -22.50 -33.55
C PRO A 293 1.46 -22.11 -33.24
N ASP A 294 1.93 -21.04 -33.86
CA ASP A 294 3.16 -20.36 -33.49
C ASP A 294 3.09 -20.09 -31.99
N THR A 295 3.79 -20.93 -31.23
CA THR A 295 4.12 -20.62 -29.86
C THR A 295 5.06 -19.44 -29.97
N HIS A 296 4.54 -18.26 -29.60
CA HIS A 296 5.35 -17.07 -29.39
C HIS A 296 6.41 -17.45 -28.35
N ASP A 297 7.57 -17.85 -28.84
CA ASP A 297 8.77 -18.11 -28.06
C ASP A 297 9.18 -16.73 -27.54
N LEU A 298 8.67 -16.36 -26.36
CA LEU A 298 9.05 -15.10 -25.72
C LEU A 298 10.55 -15.17 -25.45
N ASP A 299 11.22 -14.03 -25.58
CA ASP A 299 12.64 -13.91 -25.25
C ASP A 299 12.88 -14.55 -23.86
N PRO A 300 13.87 -15.44 -23.70
CA PRO A 300 14.23 -16.02 -22.41
C PRO A 300 14.39 -14.99 -21.28
N GLN A 301 14.74 -13.74 -21.60
CA GLN A 301 14.79 -12.63 -20.64
C GLN A 301 13.41 -12.18 -20.15
N ASP A 302 12.37 -12.23 -20.99
CA ASP A 302 11.02 -11.84 -20.60
C ASP A 302 10.36 -12.92 -19.72
N HIS A 303 10.62 -14.20 -19.99
CA HIS A 303 10.21 -15.29 -19.08
C HIS A 303 10.82 -15.13 -17.69
N LYS A 304 12.12 -14.80 -17.61
CA LYS A 304 12.78 -14.58 -16.33
C LYS A 304 12.13 -13.46 -15.53
N LYS A 305 11.72 -12.36 -16.18
CA LYS A 305 11.00 -11.26 -15.52
C LYS A 305 9.63 -11.70 -15.01
N SER A 306 8.86 -12.42 -15.82
CA SER A 306 7.54 -12.94 -15.39
C SER A 306 7.65 -13.88 -14.19
N ILE A 307 8.64 -14.78 -14.19
CA ILE A 307 8.86 -15.72 -13.08
C ILE A 307 9.33 -14.97 -11.82
N SER A 308 10.10 -13.89 -11.97
CA SER A 308 10.59 -13.08 -10.84
C SER A 308 9.47 -12.35 -10.07
N ILE A 309 8.25 -12.31 -10.63
CA ILE A 309 7.05 -11.81 -9.94
C ILE A 309 6.63 -12.74 -8.81
N LEU A 310 6.90 -14.06 -8.94
CA LEU A 310 6.59 -15.04 -7.91
C LEU A 310 7.49 -14.85 -6.69
N HIS A 311 6.91 -15.04 -5.51
CA HIS A 311 7.64 -15.03 -4.24
C HIS A 311 8.31 -16.37 -3.95
N VAL A 312 9.26 -16.38 -3.00
CA VAL A 312 10.07 -17.58 -2.73
C VAL A 312 9.23 -18.83 -2.40
N PRO A 313 8.17 -18.76 -1.58
CA PRO A 313 7.32 -19.93 -1.31
C PRO A 313 6.67 -20.49 -2.57
N GLU A 314 6.20 -19.63 -3.46
CA GLU A 314 5.57 -20.00 -4.74
C GLU A 314 6.60 -20.66 -5.68
N LEU A 315 7.79 -20.07 -5.79
CA LEU A 315 8.90 -20.62 -6.57
C LEU A 315 9.33 -21.98 -6.03
N LYS A 316 9.42 -22.14 -4.71
CA LYS A 316 9.76 -23.42 -4.06
C LYS A 316 8.68 -24.46 -4.28
N GLN A 317 7.41 -24.09 -4.18
CA GLN A 317 6.31 -25.02 -4.44
C GLN A 317 6.32 -25.47 -5.90
N TYR A 318 6.46 -24.53 -6.84
CA TYR A 318 6.54 -24.84 -8.25
C TYR A 318 7.74 -25.74 -8.58
N ALA A 319 8.93 -25.42 -8.05
CA ALA A 319 10.12 -26.23 -8.24
C ALA A 319 9.95 -27.66 -7.71
N LYS A 320 9.30 -27.83 -6.54
CA LYS A 320 8.94 -29.15 -6.00
C LYS A 320 7.99 -29.90 -6.93
N ASP A 321 6.97 -29.23 -7.47
CA ASP A 321 5.99 -29.82 -8.38
C ASP A 321 6.65 -30.28 -9.69
N GLN A 322 7.71 -29.60 -10.14
CA GLN A 322 8.55 -30.01 -11.27
C GLN A 322 9.62 -31.06 -10.91
N GLY A 323 9.66 -31.53 -9.66
CA GLY A 323 10.65 -32.51 -9.19
C GLY A 323 12.08 -31.97 -9.09
N LEU A 324 12.26 -30.64 -9.05
CA LEU A 324 13.56 -30.03 -8.87
C LEU A 324 14.04 -30.18 -7.42
N SER A 325 15.32 -30.58 -7.28
CA SER A 325 15.98 -30.65 -5.99
C SER A 325 16.77 -29.37 -5.75
N PHE A 326 16.45 -28.69 -4.65
CA PHE A 326 17.11 -27.47 -4.22
C PHE A 326 17.35 -27.52 -2.71
N ARG A 327 18.29 -26.70 -2.23
CA ARG A 327 18.54 -26.57 -0.80
C ARG A 327 17.41 -25.76 -0.17
N ASN A 328 17.02 -26.07 1.07
CA ASN A 328 15.99 -25.28 1.76
C ASN A 328 16.36 -23.78 1.86
N SER A 329 17.65 -23.47 1.92
CA SER A 329 18.22 -22.12 1.90
C SER A 329 18.43 -21.53 0.51
N ALA A 330 17.81 -22.07 -0.55
CA ALA A 330 17.96 -21.53 -1.90
C ALA A 330 17.34 -20.12 -1.99
N THR A 331 18.11 -19.18 -2.53
CA THR A 331 17.69 -17.79 -2.72
C THR A 331 16.66 -17.66 -3.84
N LYS A 332 15.92 -16.54 -3.88
CA LYS A 332 14.97 -16.24 -4.96
C LYS A 332 15.65 -16.33 -6.33
N SER A 333 16.83 -15.73 -6.48
CA SER A 333 17.57 -15.74 -7.75
C SER A 333 17.99 -17.15 -8.17
N GLU A 334 18.46 -17.99 -7.23
CA GLU A 334 18.83 -19.38 -7.52
C GLU A 334 17.62 -20.20 -7.98
N LEU A 335 16.45 -20.00 -7.36
CA LEU A 335 15.22 -20.69 -7.74
C LEU A 335 14.72 -20.23 -9.12
N VAL A 336 14.72 -18.92 -9.39
CA VAL A 336 14.35 -18.37 -10.71
C VAL A 336 15.29 -18.93 -11.78
N GLU A 337 16.61 -18.91 -11.54
CA GLU A 337 17.58 -19.45 -12.48
C GLU A 337 17.38 -20.95 -12.72
N MET A 338 17.17 -21.73 -11.66
CA MET A 338 16.90 -23.16 -11.77
C MET A 338 15.63 -23.45 -12.60
N ILE A 339 14.54 -22.72 -12.36
CA ILE A 339 13.28 -22.87 -13.12
C ILE A 339 13.50 -22.46 -14.58
N CYS A 340 14.28 -21.40 -14.85
CA CYS A 340 14.60 -20.98 -16.21
C CYS A 340 15.51 -21.96 -16.97
N THR A 341 16.21 -22.88 -16.28
CA THR A 341 17.00 -23.94 -16.93
C THR A 341 16.20 -25.18 -17.30
N LEU A 342 14.91 -25.24 -16.94
CA LEU A 342 14.02 -26.33 -17.33
C LEU A 342 13.81 -26.36 -18.85
N PRO A 343 13.49 -27.53 -19.44
CA PRO A 343 13.03 -27.60 -20.83
C PRO A 343 11.82 -26.67 -21.04
N SER A 344 11.69 -26.03 -22.22
CA SER A 344 10.65 -25.02 -22.48
C SER A 344 9.22 -25.48 -22.16
N ALA A 345 8.92 -26.78 -22.25
CA ALA A 345 7.61 -27.35 -21.90
C ALA A 345 7.31 -27.39 -20.38
N GLN A 346 8.33 -27.23 -19.54
CA GLN A 346 8.26 -27.23 -18.07
C GLN A 346 8.53 -25.85 -17.48
N ILE A 347 8.89 -24.87 -18.30
CA ILE A 347 8.94 -23.47 -17.86
C ILE A 347 7.49 -23.01 -17.67
N PRO A 348 7.13 -22.38 -16.55
CA PRO A 348 5.76 -21.97 -16.30
C PRO A 348 5.35 -20.94 -17.36
N SER A 349 4.25 -21.24 -18.06
CA SER A 349 3.61 -20.27 -18.94
C SER A 349 3.09 -19.08 -18.14
N GLU A 350 2.88 -17.95 -18.80
CA GLU A 350 2.30 -16.76 -18.17
C GLU A 350 0.98 -17.10 -17.46
N ASP A 351 0.11 -17.92 -18.06
CA ASP A 351 -1.14 -18.39 -17.46
C ASP A 351 -0.92 -19.25 -16.21
N THR A 352 0.14 -20.06 -16.19
CA THR A 352 0.50 -20.85 -15.01
C THR A 352 0.96 -19.95 -13.87
N ILE A 353 1.79 -18.96 -14.18
CA ILE A 353 2.23 -17.92 -13.23
C ILE A 353 0.99 -17.20 -12.69
N GLN A 354 0.05 -16.80 -13.55
CA GLN A 354 -1.23 -16.22 -13.12
C GLN A 354 -2.01 -17.13 -12.17
N GLY A 355 -2.09 -18.42 -12.49
CA GLY A 355 -2.81 -19.40 -11.69
C GLY A 355 -2.20 -19.62 -10.32
N ILE A 356 -0.87 -19.60 -10.21
CA ILE A 356 -0.15 -19.72 -8.93
C ILE A 356 -0.43 -18.49 -8.08
N VAL A 357 -0.27 -17.30 -8.65
CA VAL A 357 -0.51 -16.03 -7.96
C VAL A 357 -1.94 -15.96 -7.40
N ARG A 358 -2.95 -16.41 -8.16
CA ARG A 358 -4.36 -16.41 -7.73
C ARG A 358 -4.73 -17.45 -6.67
N LYS A 359 -3.92 -18.49 -6.47
CA LYS A 359 -4.19 -19.54 -5.46
C LYS A 359 -3.68 -19.16 -4.08
N VAL A 360 -2.80 -18.16 -4.01
CA VAL A 360 -2.12 -17.71 -2.79
C VAL A 360 -2.72 -16.40 -2.28
N SER A 361 -3.35 -15.61 -3.14
CA SER A 361 -4.40 -14.67 -2.75
C SER A 361 -5.63 -15.43 -2.26
#